data_AF-A0A1B8SA67-F1
#
_entry.id   AF-A0A1B8SA67-F1
#
_cell.length_a   1.000
_cell.length_b   1.000
_cell.length_c   1.000
_cell.angle_alpha   90.00
_cell.angle_beta   90.00
_cell.angle_gamma   90.00
#
_symmetry.space_group_name_H-M   'P 1'
#
loop_
_entity.id
_entity.type
_entity.pdbx_description
1 polymer ?
#
loop_
_entity_poly.entity_id
_entity_poly.type
_entity_poly.pdbx_seq_one_letter_code
_entity_poly.pdbx_strand_id
1 'polypeptide(L)'
;MLIDSAVARMEYREDGACRISDSERLAELSGLAPETWTQSPEGFHEGDDLVVPWPITEKIAAATAGRNPGPLLDAAEEEERRERHRAIHGQIYRGRGGRPDDVISPEICRQVDNEHGKPRRAIIRSWCGAEMVARYDELAELRKEIHRVGKVAEEAIGVLRQAGHKHKADQLARKLGTPVEMLRHTEP
;
A
#
# COMPACT_ATOMS: atom_id res chain seq x y z
N MET A 1 -3.83 -7.55 6.20
CA MET A 1 -4.14 -6.89 7.50
C MET A 1 -2.95 -7.16 8.42
N LEU A 2 -2.35 -6.14 9.03
CA LEU A 2 -1.09 -6.30 9.80
C LEU A 2 -1.27 -6.91 11.19
N ILE A 3 -2.39 -6.61 11.84
CA ILE A 3 -2.78 -7.14 13.14
C ILE A 3 -4.11 -7.87 12.96
N ASP A 4 -4.20 -9.10 13.42
CA ASP A 4 -5.46 -9.85 13.40
C ASP A 4 -6.48 -9.18 14.33
N SER A 5 -7.74 -9.06 13.89
CA SER A 5 -8.82 -8.53 14.72
C SER A 5 -9.09 -9.32 16.00
N ALA A 6 -8.64 -10.58 16.06
CA ALA A 6 -8.64 -11.40 17.26
C ALA A 6 -7.52 -11.05 18.26
N VAL A 7 -6.49 -10.31 17.81
CA VAL A 7 -5.38 -9.83 18.66
C VAL A 7 -5.67 -8.42 19.15
N ALA A 8 -5.95 -7.51 18.22
CA ALA A 8 -6.37 -6.16 18.54
C ALA A 8 -7.17 -5.53 17.39
N ARG A 9 -8.12 -4.66 17.72
CA ARG A 9 -8.94 -3.96 16.74
C ARG A 9 -9.22 -2.53 17.18
N MET A 10 -9.38 -1.64 16.21
CA MET A 10 -9.85 -0.29 16.45
C MET A 10 -11.37 -0.31 16.62
N GLU A 11 -11.87 0.29 17.69
CA GLU A 11 -13.30 0.41 17.96
C GLU A 11 -13.84 1.61 17.18
N TYR A 12 -14.71 1.34 16.19
CA TYR A 12 -15.23 2.36 15.25
C TYR A 12 -16.06 3.48 15.92
N ARG A 13 -16.48 3.32 17.18
CA ARG A 13 -17.37 4.26 17.89
C ARG A 13 -16.70 5.04 19.02
N GLU A 14 -15.46 4.73 19.39
CA GLU A 14 -14.81 5.30 20.57
C GLU A 14 -13.56 6.10 20.18
N ASP A 15 -13.70 7.11 19.33
CA ASP A 15 -12.65 8.12 19.05
C ASP A 15 -11.24 7.58 18.77
N GLY A 16 -11.14 6.41 18.13
CA GLY A 16 -9.85 5.78 17.82
C GLY A 16 -9.24 4.93 18.94
N ALA A 17 -10.02 4.58 19.96
CA ALA A 17 -9.62 3.59 20.96
C ALA A 17 -9.35 2.22 20.32
N CYS A 18 -8.41 1.49 20.90
CA CYS A 18 -8.05 0.15 20.49
C CYS A 18 -8.45 -0.83 21.59
N ARG A 19 -9.17 -1.88 21.18
CA ARG A 19 -9.45 -3.04 22.01
C ARG A 19 -8.37 -4.10 21.75
N ILE A 20 -7.71 -4.54 22.82
CA ILE A 20 -6.64 -5.53 22.82
C ILE A 20 -7.17 -6.78 23.51
N SER A 21 -7.19 -7.89 22.76
CA SER A 21 -7.65 -9.20 23.22
C SER A 21 -6.49 -10.16 23.50
N ASP A 22 -5.33 -9.94 22.87
CA ASP A 22 -4.12 -10.73 23.10
C ASP A 22 -2.88 -9.83 23.20
N SER A 23 -2.51 -9.53 24.45
CA SER A 23 -1.38 -8.65 24.75
C SER A 23 -0.03 -9.25 24.36
N GLU A 24 0.17 -10.55 24.57
CA GLU A 24 1.45 -11.21 24.27
C GLU A 24 1.68 -11.21 22.76
N ARG A 25 0.66 -11.61 22.00
CA ARG A 25 0.74 -11.62 20.55
C ARG A 25 0.89 -10.22 19.96
N LEU A 26 0.24 -9.22 20.55
CA LEU A 26 0.39 -7.83 20.12
C LEU A 26 1.83 -7.32 20.33
N ALA A 27 2.48 -7.70 21.44
CA ALA A 27 3.88 -7.36 21.70
C ALA A 27 4.82 -7.99 20.68
N GLU A 28 4.59 -9.24 20.25
CA GLU A 28 5.38 -9.87 19.19
C GLU A 28 5.28 -9.14 17.85
N LEU A 29 4.06 -8.74 17.48
CA LEU A 29 3.77 -8.05 16.22
C LEU A 29 4.32 -6.62 16.21
N SER A 30 4.04 -5.86 17.27
CA SER A 30 4.42 -4.44 17.38
C SER A 30 5.85 -4.21 17.86
N GLY A 31 6.47 -5.20 18.52
CA GLY A 31 7.77 -5.06 19.18
C GLY A 31 7.75 -4.15 20.42
N LEU A 32 6.57 -3.74 20.88
CA LEU A 32 6.39 -2.93 22.08
C LEU A 32 6.26 -3.83 23.30
N ALA A 33 6.66 -3.30 24.45
CA ALA A 33 6.46 -3.97 25.73
C ALA A 33 4.98 -3.88 26.15
N PRO A 34 4.35 -4.96 26.68
CA PRO A 34 2.96 -4.95 27.13
C PRO A 34 2.59 -3.80 28.07
N GLU A 35 3.56 -3.38 28.90
CA GLU A 35 3.44 -2.25 29.82
C GLU A 35 3.01 -0.96 29.13
N THR A 36 3.31 -0.82 27.83
CA THR A 36 2.95 0.35 27.01
C THR A 36 1.44 0.60 27.00
N TRP A 37 0.62 -0.46 26.97
CA TRP A 37 -0.84 -0.33 27.00
C TRP A 37 -1.43 -0.70 28.36
N THR A 38 -0.86 -1.66 29.09
CA THR A 38 -1.41 -2.07 30.40
C THR A 38 -1.24 -1.00 31.47
N GLN A 39 -0.25 -0.10 31.35
CA GLN A 39 -0.04 1.03 32.27
C GLN A 39 -0.66 2.34 31.76
N SER A 40 -1.49 2.28 30.71
CA SER A 40 -2.19 3.46 30.19
C SER A 40 -3.18 3.99 31.24
N PRO A 41 -3.05 5.25 31.72
CA PRO A 41 -3.93 5.79 32.76
C PRO A 41 -5.41 5.85 32.37
N GLU A 42 -5.68 6.04 31.07
CA GLU A 42 -7.02 6.10 30.49
C GLU A 42 -7.47 4.73 29.92
N GLY A 43 -6.64 3.69 30.11
CA GLY A 43 -7.00 2.33 29.72
C GLY A 43 -7.95 1.70 30.74
N PHE A 44 -8.90 0.91 30.26
CA PHE A 44 -9.83 0.18 31.12
C PHE A 44 -10.13 -1.21 30.55
N HIS A 45 -10.54 -2.12 31.43
CA HIS A 45 -10.94 -3.46 31.01
C HIS A 45 -12.44 -3.51 30.72
N GLU A 46 -12.81 -4.16 29.62
CA GLU A 46 -14.18 -4.54 29.32
C GLU A 46 -14.25 -6.05 29.07
N GLY A 47 -14.70 -6.80 30.07
CA GLY A 47 -14.55 -8.25 30.07
C GLY A 47 -13.07 -8.64 30.17
N ASP A 48 -12.63 -9.53 29.28
CA ASP A 48 -11.24 -9.98 29.20
C ASP A 48 -10.35 -9.05 28.34
N ASP A 49 -10.96 -8.10 27.62
CA ASP A 49 -10.25 -7.19 26.73
C ASP A 49 -9.78 -5.93 27.47
N LEU A 50 -8.64 -5.39 27.03
CA LEU A 50 -8.15 -4.08 27.43
C LEU A 50 -8.48 -3.04 26.35
N VAL A 51 -9.20 -1.99 26.72
CA VAL A 51 -9.47 -0.84 25.87
C VAL A 51 -8.46 0.26 26.20
N VAL A 52 -7.79 0.80 25.19
CA VAL A 52 -6.79 1.87 25.34
C VAL A 52 -7.10 3.08 24.46
N PRO A 53 -6.73 4.29 24.89
CA PRO A 53 -7.04 5.52 24.17
C PRO A 53 -6.20 5.67 22.90
N TRP A 54 -6.62 6.61 22.03
CA TRP A 54 -5.94 6.92 20.75
C TRP A 54 -4.41 7.06 20.86
N PRO A 55 -3.81 7.75 21.85
CA PRO A 55 -2.34 7.88 21.91
C PRO A 55 -1.61 6.54 22.04
N ILE A 56 -2.25 5.52 22.61
CA ILE A 56 -1.69 4.17 22.70
C ILE A 56 -1.96 3.41 21.40
N THR A 57 -3.17 3.53 20.84
CA THR A 57 -3.51 2.99 19.51
C THR A 57 -2.51 3.45 18.45
N GLU A 58 -2.22 4.75 18.40
CA GLU A 58 -1.30 5.36 17.45
C GLU A 58 0.12 4.80 17.62
N LYS A 59 0.60 4.67 18.86
CA LYS A 59 1.91 4.05 19.15
C LYS A 59 1.97 2.61 18.65
N ILE A 60 0.94 1.81 18.92
CA ILE A 60 0.85 0.41 18.45
C ILE A 60 0.86 0.35 16.93
N ALA A 61 0.06 1.19 16.27
CA ALA A 61 -0.03 1.25 14.81
C ALA A 61 1.31 1.65 14.19
N ALA A 62 1.95 2.71 14.71
CA ALA A 62 3.24 3.19 14.23
C ALA A 62 4.36 2.14 14.41
N ALA A 63 4.43 1.49 15.58
CA ALA A 63 5.44 0.47 15.85
C ALA A 63 5.26 -0.76 14.94
N THR A 64 4.01 -1.19 14.73
CA THR A 64 3.70 -2.32 13.85
C THR A 64 4.01 -1.97 12.39
N ALA A 65 3.68 -0.76 11.94
CA ALA A 65 3.99 -0.26 10.61
C ALA A 65 5.51 -0.20 10.35
N GLY A 66 6.30 0.26 11.32
CA GLY A 66 7.75 0.31 11.21
C GLY A 66 8.40 -1.08 11.10
N ARG A 67 7.82 -2.10 11.74
CA ARG A 67 8.32 -3.48 11.68
C ARG A 67 7.92 -4.21 10.41
N ASN A 68 6.75 -3.90 9.85
CA ASN A 68 6.24 -4.53 8.64
C ASN A 68 5.73 -3.49 7.63
N PRO A 69 6.65 -2.70 7.03
CA PRO A 69 6.26 -1.57 6.18
C PRO A 69 5.76 -1.99 4.80
N GLY A 70 6.22 -3.13 4.27
CA GLY A 70 5.96 -3.55 2.89
C GLY A 70 4.47 -3.51 2.49
N PRO A 71 3.58 -4.22 3.21
CA PRO A 71 2.14 -4.21 2.89
C PRO A 71 1.48 -2.82 2.97
N LEU A 72 2.00 -1.91 3.82
CA LEU A 72 1.47 -0.55 3.94
C LEU A 72 1.94 0.35 2.81
N LEU A 73 3.22 0.23 2.42
CA LEU A 73 3.78 0.98 1.29
C LEU A 73 3.13 0.55 -0.02
N ASP A 74 2.89 -0.76 -0.21
CA ASP A 74 2.15 -1.29 -1.36
C ASP A 74 0.71 -0.74 -1.42
N ALA A 75 0.01 -0.74 -0.27
CA ALA A 75 -1.34 -0.18 -0.20
C ALA A 75 -1.36 1.33 -0.47
N ALA A 76 -0.37 2.08 0.04
CA ALA A 76 -0.25 3.51 -0.17
C ALA A 76 0.05 3.84 -1.65
N GLU A 77 0.91 3.08 -2.32
CA GLU A 77 1.22 3.26 -3.74
C GLU A 77 0.00 2.95 -4.62
N GLU A 78 -0.70 1.85 -4.34
CA GLU A 78 -1.92 1.48 -5.09
C GLU A 78 -3.03 2.53 -4.92
N GLU A 79 -3.20 3.05 -3.70
CA GLU A 79 -4.10 4.16 -3.46
C GLU A 79 -3.67 5.40 -4.27
N GLU A 80 -2.39 5.79 -4.21
CA GLU A 80 -1.87 6.94 -4.92
C GLU A 80 -2.02 6.81 -6.45
N ARG A 81 -1.81 5.61 -7.00
CA ARG A 81 -2.05 5.30 -8.41
C ARG A 81 -3.53 5.50 -8.79
N ARG A 82 -4.44 5.00 -7.96
CA ARG A 82 -5.89 5.14 -8.17
C ARG A 82 -6.34 6.60 -8.10
N GLU A 83 -5.88 7.36 -7.10
CA GLU A 83 -6.25 8.76 -6.97
C GLU A 83 -5.62 9.64 -8.08
N ARG A 84 -4.40 9.32 -8.55
CA ARG A 84 -3.81 9.94 -9.75
C ARG A 84 -4.69 9.72 -10.98
N HIS A 85 -5.17 8.50 -11.20
CA HIS A 85 -6.09 8.20 -12.31
C HIS A 85 -7.39 9.01 -12.21
N ARG A 86 -8.00 9.09 -11.01
CA ARG A 86 -9.22 9.88 -10.78
C ARG A 86 -9.00 11.38 -10.96
N ALA A 87 -7.83 11.90 -10.58
CA ALA A 87 -7.50 13.32 -10.78
C ALA A 87 -7.35 13.73 -12.26
N ILE A 88 -7.25 12.76 -13.17
CA ILE A 88 -7.23 12.95 -14.64
C ILE A 88 -8.62 12.69 -15.25
N HIS A 89 -9.28 11.60 -14.84
CA HIS A 89 -10.48 11.10 -15.52
C HIS A 89 -11.79 11.32 -14.77
N GLY A 90 -11.74 11.81 -13.53
CA GLY A 90 -12.90 11.86 -12.63
C GLY A 90 -13.27 10.48 -12.10
N GLN A 91 -14.45 10.38 -11.48
CA GLN A 91 -14.99 9.13 -10.96
C GLN A 91 -16.49 9.04 -11.21
N ILE A 92 -16.94 7.86 -11.64
CA ILE A 92 -18.36 7.58 -11.89
C ILE A 92 -18.84 6.54 -10.88
N TYR A 93 -19.88 6.88 -10.13
CA TYR A 93 -20.61 5.98 -9.27
C TYR A 93 -21.90 5.56 -9.97
N ARG A 94 -22.00 4.26 -10.27
CA ARG A 94 -23.19 3.75 -10.96
C ARG A 94 -24.41 3.84 -10.08
N GLY A 95 -25.48 4.42 -10.61
CA GLY A 95 -26.77 4.46 -9.94
C GLY A 95 -27.35 3.05 -9.77
N ARG A 96 -28.06 2.81 -8.65
CA ARG A 96 -28.86 1.58 -8.45
C ARG A 96 -30.34 1.87 -8.62
N GLY A 97 -31.08 0.92 -9.20
CA GLY A 97 -32.55 0.94 -9.25
C GLY A 97 -33.14 2.08 -10.09
N GLY A 98 -32.51 2.40 -11.23
CA GLY A 98 -33.00 3.44 -12.15
C GLY A 98 -32.59 4.87 -11.77
N ARG A 99 -31.79 5.06 -10.72
CA ARG A 99 -31.15 6.35 -10.42
C ARG A 99 -30.05 6.64 -11.45
N PRO A 100 -29.85 7.92 -11.85
CA PRO A 100 -28.75 8.29 -12.72
C PRO A 100 -27.40 8.04 -12.05
N ASP A 101 -26.37 7.90 -12.87
CA ASP A 101 -24.98 7.82 -12.40
C ASP A 101 -24.56 9.15 -11.78
N ASP A 102 -23.79 9.07 -10.69
CA ASP A 102 -23.19 10.22 -10.04
C ASP A 102 -21.75 10.38 -10.53
N VAL A 103 -21.40 11.58 -10.99
CA VAL A 103 -20.11 11.84 -11.65
C VAL A 103 -19.36 12.91 -10.87
N ILE A 104 -18.21 12.51 -10.33
CA ILE A 104 -17.27 13.40 -9.67
C ILE A 104 -16.24 13.87 -10.70
N SER A 105 -16.07 15.19 -10.81
CA SER A 105 -15.12 15.77 -11.75
C SER A 105 -13.66 15.49 -11.33
N PRO A 106 -12.71 15.48 -12.29
CA PRO A 106 -11.29 15.34 -11.98
C PRO A 106 -10.78 16.39 -10.99
N GLU A 107 -11.29 17.62 -11.03
CA GLU A 107 -10.94 18.72 -10.12
C GLU A 107 -11.32 18.39 -8.68
N ILE A 108 -12.54 17.87 -8.46
CA ILE A 108 -13.02 17.47 -7.13
C ILE A 108 -12.19 16.31 -6.61
N CYS A 109 -11.93 15.29 -7.44
CA CYS A 109 -11.07 14.17 -7.05
C CYS A 109 -9.68 14.64 -6.61
N ARG A 110 -9.09 15.59 -7.35
CA ARG A 110 -7.77 16.17 -7.02
C ARG A 110 -7.81 16.97 -5.73
N GLN A 111 -8.86 17.76 -5.51
CA GLN A 111 -9.03 18.53 -4.27
C GLN A 111 -9.12 17.61 -3.05
N VAL A 112 -9.99 16.60 -3.10
CA VAL A 112 -10.18 15.62 -2.02
C VAL A 112 -8.89 14.85 -1.73
N ASP A 113 -8.16 14.43 -2.76
CA ASP A 113 -6.87 13.75 -2.55
C ASP A 113 -5.83 14.67 -1.91
N ASN A 114 -5.78 15.96 -2.28
CA ASN A 114 -4.88 16.93 -1.65
C ASN A 114 -5.24 17.18 -0.18
N GLU A 115 -6.53 17.32 0.14
CA GLU A 115 -7.00 17.66 1.48
C GLU A 115 -6.94 16.47 2.45
N HIS A 116 -7.16 15.24 1.97
CA HIS A 116 -7.33 14.08 2.83
C HIS A 116 -6.43 12.89 2.47
N GLY A 117 -6.30 12.57 1.19
CA GLY A 117 -5.55 11.40 0.73
C GLY A 117 -4.05 11.51 0.97
N LYS A 118 -3.43 12.57 0.47
CA LYS A 118 -1.99 12.83 0.61
C LYS A 118 -1.55 12.94 2.08
N PRO A 119 -2.23 13.70 2.96
CA PRO A 119 -1.87 13.73 4.38
C PRO A 119 -1.92 12.35 5.03
N ARG A 120 -2.96 11.55 4.75
CA ARG A 120 -3.06 10.19 5.29
C ARG A 120 -1.90 9.29 4.84
N ARG A 121 -1.57 9.30 3.55
CA ARG A 121 -0.44 8.51 3.01
C ARG A 121 0.90 9.00 3.55
N ALA A 122 1.06 10.30 3.83
CA ALA A 122 2.26 10.84 4.46
C ALA A 122 2.45 10.32 5.90
N ILE A 123 1.36 10.22 6.69
CA ILE A 123 1.42 9.63 8.04
C ILE A 123 1.85 8.15 7.95
N ILE A 124 1.24 7.36 7.07
CA ILE A 124 1.59 5.95 6.87
C ILE A 124 3.07 5.78 6.52
N ARG A 125 3.58 6.59 5.58
CA ARG A 125 5.01 6.57 5.20
C ARG A 125 5.91 6.99 6.37
N SER A 126 5.48 7.96 7.18
CA SER A 126 6.25 8.39 8.36
C SER A 126 6.39 7.27 9.40
N TRP A 127 5.33 6.48 9.62
CA TRP A 127 5.36 5.34 10.54
C TRP A 127 6.23 4.19 10.04
N CYS A 128 6.33 4.00 8.72
CA CYS A 128 7.20 2.99 8.12
C CYS A 128 8.70 3.30 8.29
N GLY A 129 9.07 4.56 8.56
CA GLY A 129 10.45 5.00 8.73
C GLY A 129 11.14 5.37 7.41
N ALA A 130 11.94 6.44 7.44
CA ALA A 130 12.53 7.06 6.25
C ALA A 130 13.48 6.13 5.46
N GLU A 131 14.28 5.30 6.14
CA GLU A 131 15.18 4.35 5.48
C GLU A 131 14.41 3.29 4.68
N MET A 132 13.34 2.75 5.27
CA MET A 132 12.53 1.72 4.62
C MET A 132 11.73 2.29 3.45
N VAL A 133 11.21 3.51 3.59
CA VAL A 133 10.58 4.25 2.48
C VAL A 133 11.58 4.47 1.34
N ALA A 134 12.79 4.95 1.65
CA ALA A 134 13.81 5.19 0.64
C ALA A 134 14.22 3.91 -0.11
N ARG A 135 14.41 2.78 0.60
CA ARG A 135 14.68 1.48 -0.02
C ARG A 135 13.52 0.99 -0.89
N TYR A 136 12.29 1.20 -0.44
CA TYR A 136 11.10 0.85 -1.21
C TYR A 136 11.04 1.65 -2.52
N ASP A 137 11.25 2.96 -2.44
CA ASP A 137 11.25 3.86 -3.60
C ASP A 137 12.39 3.51 -4.57
N GLU A 138 13.59 3.22 -4.06
CA GLU A 138 14.72 2.75 -4.87
C GLU A 138 14.37 1.46 -5.60
N LEU A 139 13.79 0.47 -4.91
CA LEU A 139 13.38 -0.79 -5.53
C LEU A 139 12.30 -0.56 -6.60
N ALA A 140 11.36 0.35 -6.36
CA ALA A 140 10.33 0.71 -7.32
C ALA A 140 10.93 1.35 -8.59
N GLU A 141 11.90 2.26 -8.45
CA GLU A 141 12.60 2.86 -9.59
C GLU A 141 13.44 1.84 -10.37
N LEU A 142 14.17 0.96 -9.67
CA LEU A 142 14.92 -0.12 -10.32
C LEU A 142 13.99 -1.06 -11.11
N ARG A 143 12.80 -1.38 -10.58
CA ARG A 143 11.80 -2.18 -11.31
C ARG A 143 11.30 -1.47 -12.57
N LYS A 144 11.08 -0.15 -12.52
CA LYS A 144 10.70 0.65 -13.70
C LYS A 144 11.78 0.62 -14.77
N GLU A 145 13.04 0.72 -14.38
CA GLU A 145 14.16 0.69 -15.33
C GLU A 145 14.31 -0.70 -15.98
N ILE A 146 14.21 -1.77 -15.18
CA ILE A 146 14.20 -3.15 -15.72
C ILE A 146 13.07 -3.33 -16.73
N HIS A 147 11.86 -2.86 -16.42
CA HIS A 147 10.71 -2.93 -17.34
C HIS A 147 10.96 -2.17 -18.63
N ARG A 148 11.53 -0.96 -18.54
CA ARG A 148 11.87 -0.13 -19.70
C ARG A 148 12.90 -0.83 -20.59
N VAL A 149 13.97 -1.37 -20.01
CA VAL A 149 14.99 -2.14 -20.74
C VAL A 149 14.36 -3.37 -21.40
N GLY A 150 13.45 -4.05 -20.70
CA GLY A 150 12.67 -5.17 -21.25
C GLY A 150 11.89 -4.77 -22.51
N LYS A 151 11.11 -3.67 -22.44
CA LYS A 151 10.33 -3.16 -23.58
C LYS A 151 11.21 -2.82 -24.78
N VAL A 152 12.32 -2.09 -24.57
CA VAL A 152 13.26 -1.75 -25.65
C VAL A 152 13.86 -3.01 -26.29
N ALA A 153 14.20 -4.01 -25.48
CA ALA A 153 14.73 -5.27 -25.99
C ALA A 153 13.69 -6.06 -26.80
N GLU A 154 12.42 -6.08 -26.37
CA GLU A 154 11.33 -6.68 -27.14
C GLU A 154 11.10 -5.98 -28.48
N GLU A 155 11.11 -4.66 -28.51
CA GLU A 155 11.01 -3.87 -29.73
C GLU A 155 12.16 -4.19 -30.69
N ALA A 156 13.40 -4.24 -30.19
CA ALA A 156 14.57 -4.60 -30.99
C ALA A 156 14.48 -6.04 -31.56
N ILE A 157 14.00 -7.00 -30.76
CA ILE A 157 13.73 -8.37 -31.23
C ILE A 157 12.68 -8.34 -32.35
N GLY A 158 11.62 -7.53 -32.20
CA GLY A 158 10.58 -7.33 -33.22
C GLY A 158 11.16 -6.81 -34.54
N VAL A 159 11.98 -5.76 -34.49
CA VAL A 159 12.64 -5.19 -35.67
C VAL A 159 13.57 -6.21 -36.35
N LEU A 160 14.38 -6.95 -35.58
CA LEU A 160 15.27 -7.98 -36.13
C LEU A 160 14.50 -9.11 -36.84
N ARG A 161 13.35 -9.51 -36.29
CA ARG A 161 12.47 -10.51 -36.93
C ARG A 161 11.89 -9.98 -38.24
N GLN A 162 11.41 -8.74 -38.27
CA GLN A 162 10.87 -8.10 -39.46
C GLN A 162 11.94 -7.94 -40.56
N ALA A 163 13.19 -7.65 -40.19
CA ALA A 163 14.33 -7.57 -41.10
C ALA A 163 14.87 -8.95 -41.57
N GLY A 164 14.26 -10.06 -41.15
CA GLY A 164 14.68 -11.41 -41.54
C GLY A 164 15.88 -11.97 -40.74
N HIS A 165 16.39 -11.24 -39.75
CA HIS A 165 17.52 -11.67 -38.91
C HIS A 165 17.08 -12.59 -37.75
N LYS A 166 16.33 -13.65 -38.06
CA LYS A 166 15.70 -14.57 -37.09
C LYS A 166 16.68 -15.14 -36.07
N HIS A 167 17.85 -15.60 -36.51
CA HIS A 167 18.86 -16.18 -35.61
C HIS A 167 19.38 -15.18 -34.56
N LYS A 168 19.62 -13.92 -34.96
CA LYS A 168 20.05 -12.86 -34.03
C LYS A 168 18.94 -12.47 -33.06
N ALA A 169 17.69 -12.41 -33.54
CA ALA A 169 16.53 -12.17 -32.70
C ALA A 169 16.34 -13.27 -31.64
N ASP A 170 16.49 -14.54 -32.01
CA ASP A 170 16.34 -15.67 -31.09
C ASP A 170 17.48 -15.77 -30.08
N GLN A 171 18.68 -15.33 -30.45
CA GLN A 171 19.80 -15.21 -29.52
C GLN A 171 19.55 -14.10 -28.50
N LEU A 172 19.06 -12.94 -28.94
CA LEU A 172 18.75 -11.82 -28.05
C LEU A 172 17.59 -12.14 -27.11
N ALA A 173 16.54 -12.78 -27.62
CA ALA A 173 15.43 -13.28 -26.82
C ALA A 173 15.91 -14.25 -25.72
N ARG A 174 16.78 -15.20 -26.05
CA ARG A 174 17.37 -16.11 -25.07
C ARG A 174 18.21 -15.40 -24.00
N LYS A 175 18.97 -14.36 -24.38
CA LYS A 175 19.75 -13.53 -23.44
C LYS A 175 18.87 -12.66 -22.54
N LEU A 176 17.74 -12.18 -23.06
CA LEU A 176 16.72 -11.47 -22.30
C LEU A 176 15.96 -12.42 -21.35
N GLY A 177 15.99 -13.73 -21.61
CA GLY A 177 15.50 -14.78 -20.72
C GLY A 177 14.06 -15.25 -20.98
N THR A 178 13.56 -15.20 -22.22
CA THR A 178 12.12 -15.34 -22.57
C THR A 178 11.32 -16.40 -21.79
N PRO A 179 10.04 -16.11 -21.42
CA PRO A 179 9.28 -14.93 -21.83
C PRO A 179 9.05 -13.90 -20.74
N VAL A 180 9.07 -12.65 -21.21
CA VAL A 180 8.56 -11.41 -20.59
C VAL A 180 7.10 -11.52 -20.09
N GLU A 181 6.43 -12.66 -20.28
CA GLU A 181 5.17 -13.02 -19.63
C GLU A 181 5.26 -12.97 -18.09
N MET A 182 6.42 -13.25 -17.49
CA MET A 182 6.54 -13.18 -16.01
C MET A 182 6.60 -11.74 -15.45
N LEU A 183 6.88 -10.74 -16.30
CA LEU A 183 6.82 -9.32 -15.93
C LEU A 183 5.43 -8.70 -16.18
N ARG A 184 4.49 -9.45 -16.77
CA ARG A 184 3.09 -9.01 -16.92
C ARG A 184 2.29 -9.06 -15.61
N HIS A 185 2.82 -9.68 -14.55
CA HIS A 185 2.16 -9.69 -13.24
C HIS A 185 2.52 -8.47 -12.37
N THR A 186 2.54 -7.25 -12.94
CA THR A 186 2.49 -6.03 -12.11
C THR A 186 1.99 -4.80 -12.90
N GLU A 187 0.98 -4.95 -13.74
CA GLU A 187 0.08 -3.84 -14.10
C GLU A 187 -1.37 -4.35 -14.00
N PRO A 188 -2.30 -3.59 -13.38
CA PRO A 188 -3.72 -3.93 -13.31
C PRO A 188 -4.45 -3.77 -14.66
#